data_AF-A0A3D3JIX0-F1
#
_entry.id   AF-A0A3D3JIX0-F1
#
_cell.length_a   1.000
_cell.length_b   1.000
_cell.length_c   1.000
_cell.angle_alpha   90.00
_cell.angle_beta   90.00
_cell.angle_gamma   90.00
#
_symmetry.space_group_name_H-M   'P 1'
#
loop_
_entity.id
_entity.type
_entity.pdbx_description
1 polymer ?
#
loop_
_entity_poly.entity_id
_entity_poly.type
_entity_poly.pdbx_seq_one_letter_code
_entity_poly.pdbx_strand_id
1 'polypeptide(L)'
;MARTLHNKLDRIAQLGLQPHPEGGYYAETFRSSILTPTSRGIRPASTAIWFLLGTDDVSTFHRLAHEEHWCWHEGLPVTLHVI
;
A
#
# COMPACT_ATOMS: atom_id res chain seq x y z
N MET A 1 -26.04 -4.18 7.92
CA MET A 1 -25.01 -4.03 8.96
C MET A 1 -24.42 -2.63 8.82
N ALA A 2 -24.45 -1.82 9.87
CA ALA A 2 -23.91 -0.45 9.80
C ALA A 2 -22.39 -0.52 9.64
N ARG A 3 -21.88 0.02 8.54
CA ARG A 3 -20.46 0.07 8.24
C ARG A 3 -19.84 1.16 9.11
N THR A 4 -19.03 0.82 10.09
CA THR A 4 -18.32 1.80 10.90
C THR A 4 -17.38 2.58 9.97
N LEU A 5 -17.61 3.89 9.83
CA LEU A 5 -16.72 4.78 9.10
C LEU A 5 -15.56 5.12 10.03
N HIS A 6 -14.39 4.50 9.79
CA HIS A 6 -13.17 4.84 10.50
C HIS A 6 -12.59 6.14 9.98
N ASN A 7 -12.13 7.01 10.89
CA ASN A 7 -11.43 8.24 10.53
C ASN A 7 -10.02 7.92 10.00
N LYS A 8 -9.59 8.64 8.96
CA LYS A 8 -8.24 8.56 8.37
C LYS A 8 -7.13 8.68 9.42
N LEU A 9 -7.23 9.66 10.33
CA LEU A 9 -6.21 9.89 11.36
C LEU A 9 -6.12 8.73 12.36
N ASP A 10 -7.26 8.15 12.74
CA ASP A 10 -7.29 6.99 13.63
C ASP A 10 -6.61 5.78 12.97
N ARG A 11 -6.86 5.55 11.68
CA ARG A 11 -6.22 4.45 10.93
C ARG A 11 -4.72 4.65 10.79
N ILE A 12 -4.28 5.86 10.48
CA ILE A 12 -2.86 6.21 10.41
C ILE A 12 -2.18 5.89 11.74
N ALA A 13 -2.76 6.33 12.86
CA ALA A 13 -2.20 6.07 14.18
C ALA A 13 -2.21 4.57 14.55
N GLN A 14 -3.32 3.87 14.34
CA GLN A 14 -3.47 2.46 14.72
C GLN A 14 -2.59 1.52 13.89
N LEU A 15 -2.39 1.82 12.61
CA LEU A 15 -1.59 1.01 11.70
C LEU A 15 -0.14 1.49 11.59
N GLY A 16 0.23 2.57 12.29
CA GLY A 16 1.59 3.14 12.27
C GLY A 16 2.01 3.71 10.92
N LEU A 17 1.05 4.22 10.13
CA LEU A 17 1.31 4.67 8.76
C LEU A 17 2.13 5.96 8.73
N GLN A 18 2.98 6.08 7.73
CA GLN A 18 3.77 7.27 7.42
C GLN A 18 3.42 7.79 6.02
N PRO A 19 3.64 9.09 5.72
CA PRO A 19 3.43 9.60 4.37
C PRO A 19 4.23 8.81 3.33
N HIS A 20 3.58 8.40 2.24
CA HIS A 20 4.22 7.71 1.13
C HIS A 20 4.77 8.73 0.12
N PRO A 21 5.99 8.55 -0.44
CA PRO A 21 6.56 9.49 -1.41
C PRO A 21 5.71 9.73 -2.65
N GLU A 22 4.90 8.75 -3.05
CA GLU A 22 4.04 8.82 -4.22
C GLU A 22 2.64 9.39 -3.92
N GLY A 23 2.35 9.69 -2.65
CA GLY A 23 1.05 10.13 -2.15
C GLY A 23 0.33 9.07 -1.32
N GLY A 24 -0.52 9.52 -0.39
CA GLY A 24 -1.16 8.67 0.61
C GLY A 24 -0.24 8.32 1.78
N TYR A 25 -0.58 7.23 2.47
CA TYR A 25 0.13 6.77 3.67
C TYR A 25 0.40 5.27 3.56
N TYR A 26 1.52 4.83 4.11
CA TYR A 26 1.91 3.42 4.09
C TYR A 26 2.64 2.96 5.35
N ALA A 27 2.67 1.65 5.55
CA ALA A 27 3.61 0.99 6.46
C ALA A 27 3.91 -0.43 5.97
N GLU A 28 5.17 -0.82 5.94
CA GLU A 28 5.54 -2.21 5.64
C GLU A 28 5.16 -3.14 6.79
N THR A 29 4.45 -4.22 6.47
CA THR A 29 3.93 -5.19 7.45
C THR A 29 4.58 -6.56 7.30
N PHE A 30 5.15 -6.85 6.13
CA PHE A 30 5.80 -8.11 5.85
C PHE A 30 6.97 -7.93 4.88
N ARG A 31 8.04 -8.66 5.16
CA ARG A 31 9.18 -8.85 4.27
C ARG A 31 9.64 -10.29 4.37
N SER A 32 9.63 -11.00 3.24
CA SER A 32 10.06 -12.38 3.20
C SER A 32 11.54 -12.52 3.58
N SER A 33 11.87 -13.50 4.41
CA SER A 33 13.25 -13.92 4.67
C SER A 33 13.82 -14.77 3.54
N ILE A 34 12.95 -15.31 2.66
CA ILE A 34 13.37 -16.04 1.47
C ILE A 34 13.86 -15.03 0.43
N LEU A 35 15.07 -15.24 -0.07
CA LEU A 35 15.70 -14.42 -1.09
C LEU A 35 15.57 -15.06 -2.47
N THR A 36 15.34 -14.24 -3.48
CA THR A 36 15.17 -14.67 -4.88
C THR A 36 16.02 -13.79 -5.80
N PRO A 37 16.77 -14.40 -6.75
CA PRO A 37 17.48 -13.64 -7.76
C PRO A 37 16.49 -13.00 -8.75
N THR A 38 16.70 -11.72 -9.03
CA THR A 38 15.94 -10.95 -10.02
C THR A 38 16.91 -10.30 -11.00
N SER A 39 16.40 -9.76 -12.12
CA SER A 39 17.20 -8.96 -13.05
C SER A 39 17.84 -7.71 -12.41
N ARG A 40 17.36 -7.30 -11.22
CA ARG A 40 17.89 -6.16 -10.44
C ARG A 40 18.69 -6.60 -9.20
N GLY A 41 19.09 -7.87 -9.14
CA GLY A 41 19.86 -8.47 -8.04
C GLY A 41 19.02 -9.32 -7.09
N ILE A 42 19.63 -9.74 -5.98
CA ILE A 42 18.94 -10.52 -4.94
C ILE A 42 17.93 -9.62 -4.22
N ARG A 43 16.69 -10.11 -4.06
CA ARG A 43 15.59 -9.40 -3.38
C ARG A 43 14.80 -10.38 -2.49
N PRO A 44 14.09 -9.91 -1.46
CA PRO A 44 13.06 -10.71 -0.78
C PRO A 44 12.04 -11.25 -1.80
N ALA A 45 11.55 -12.47 -1.59
CA ALA A 45 10.57 -13.11 -2.47
C ALA A 45 9.25 -12.32 -2.56
N SER A 46 8.88 -11.62 -1.48
CA SER A 46 7.74 -10.70 -1.45
C SER A 46 7.85 -9.72 -0.28
N THR A 47 7.11 -8.62 -0.41
CA THR A 47 6.85 -7.62 0.64
C THR A 47 5.37 -7.30 0.65
N ALA A 48 4.83 -6.87 1.80
CA ALA A 48 3.48 -6.34 1.88
C ALA A 48 3.45 -5.06 2.71
N ILE A 49 2.55 -4.16 2.34
CA ILE A 49 2.35 -2.89 3.03
C ILE A 49 0.86 -2.72 3.34
N TRP A 50 0.57 -1.96 4.39
CA TRP A 50 -0.67 -1.20 4.43
C TRP A 50 -0.54 0.02 3.54
N PHE A 51 -1.59 0.35 2.81
CA PHE A 51 -1.68 1.56 2.01
C PHE A 51 -3.05 2.21 2.20
N LEU A 52 -3.07 3.52 2.43
CA LEU A 52 -4.28 4.30 2.72
C LEU A 52 -4.29 5.61 1.93
N LEU A 53 -5.41 5.87 1.27
CA LEU A 53 -5.73 7.14 0.62
C LEU A 53 -6.86 7.85 1.37
N GLY A 54 -6.67 9.14 1.66
CA GLY A 54 -7.75 10.06 1.98
C GLY A 54 -8.46 10.54 0.71
N THR A 55 -9.57 11.25 0.89
CA THR A 55 -10.37 11.79 -0.23
C THR A 55 -9.61 12.78 -1.11
N ASP A 56 -8.61 13.45 -0.55
CA ASP A 56 -7.79 14.46 -1.23
C ASP A 56 -6.39 13.93 -1.62
N ASP A 57 -6.12 12.63 -1.38
CA ASP A 57 -4.84 12.01 -1.71
C ASP A 57 -4.92 11.26 -3.05
N VAL A 58 -3.85 11.34 -3.83
CA VAL A 58 -3.65 10.55 -5.05
C VAL A 58 -2.29 9.87 -4.98
N SER A 59 -2.24 8.58 -5.31
CA SER A 59 -0.98 7.91 -5.64
C SER A 59 -0.61 8.27 -7.07
N THR A 60 0.45 9.06 -7.23
CA THR A 60 0.94 9.52 -8.53
C THR A 60 1.46 8.37 -9.38
N PHE A 61 1.45 8.55 -10.71
CA PHE A 61 1.94 7.53 -11.64
C PHE A 61 3.39 7.15 -11.34
N HIS A 62 3.62 5.85 -11.19
CA HIS A 62 4.92 5.25 -10.97
C HIS A 62 4.98 3.89 -11.67
N ARG A 63 6.17 3.28 -11.71
CA ARG A 63 6.38 1.99 -12.37
C ARG A 63 7.23 1.07 -11.53
N LEU A 64 6.74 -0.16 -11.37
CA LEU A 64 7.45 -1.26 -10.74
C LEU A 64 8.03 -2.19 -11.81
N ALA A 65 9.00 -3.04 -11.44
CA ALA A 65 9.49 -4.11 -12.31
C ALA A 65 9.01 -5.51 -11.86
N HIS A 66 8.10 -5.55 -10.90
CA HIS A 66 7.47 -6.75 -10.39
C HIS A 66 5.96 -6.51 -10.33
N GLU A 67 5.19 -7.58 -10.40
CA GLU A 67 3.75 -7.52 -10.21
C GLU A 67 3.42 -7.01 -8.80
N GLU A 68 2.32 -6.27 -8.70
CA GLU A 68 1.81 -5.74 -7.44
C GLU A 68 0.36 -6.19 -7.28
N HIS A 69 0.06 -6.77 -6.12
CA HIS A 69 -1.28 -7.23 -5.79
C HIS A 69 -1.95 -6.26 -4.84
N TRP A 70 -3.17 -5.86 -5.18
CA TRP A 70 -3.99 -4.96 -4.39
C TRP A 70 -5.10 -5.73 -3.67
N CYS A 71 -5.09 -5.70 -2.35
CA CYS A 71 -6.11 -6.30 -1.50
C CYS A 71 -6.96 -5.18 -0.89
N TRP A 72 -8.27 -5.20 -1.12
CA TRP A 72 -9.17 -4.23 -0.50
C TRP A 72 -9.55 -4.67 0.92
N HIS A 73 -9.46 -3.74 1.88
CA HIS A 73 -9.73 -4.03 3.30
C HIS A 73 -10.89 -3.20 3.86
N GLU A 74 -10.91 -1.88 3.63
CA GLU A 74 -11.97 -1.00 4.12
C GLU A 74 -12.09 0.30 3.31
N GLY A 75 -13.06 1.14 3.68
CA GLY A 75 -13.24 2.47 3.07
C GLY A 75 -13.96 2.46 1.72
N LEU A 76 -13.79 3.55 0.98
CA LEU A 76 -14.32 3.69 -0.37
C LEU A 76 -13.50 2.84 -1.37
N PRO A 77 -14.08 2.43 -2.50
CA PRO A 77 -13.30 1.81 -3.56
C PRO A 77 -12.24 2.78 -4.09
N VAL A 78 -11.11 2.24 -4.53
CA VAL A 78 -10.05 2.99 -5.22
C VAL A 78 -10.14 2.69 -6.71
N THR A 79 -9.94 3.71 -7.54
CA THR A 79 -9.75 3.52 -8.99
C THR A 79 -8.26 3.38 -9.26
N LEU A 80 -7.86 2.24 -9.84
CA LEU A 80 -6.49 2.01 -10.29
C LEU A 80 -6.39 2.38 -11.78
N HIS A 81 -5.57 3.39 -12.08
CA HIS A 81 -5.24 3.77 -13.45
C HIS A 81 -3.96 3.05 -13.87
N VAL A 82 -4.07 2.09 -14.78
CA VAL A 82 -2.93 1.29 -15.30
C VAL A 82 -2.74 1.59 -16.78
N ILE A 83 -1.52 1.95 -17.18
CA ILE A 83 -1.15 2.41 -18.54
C ILE A 83 0.05 1.60 -19.04
#